data_AF-A0A963V928-F1
#
_entry.id   AF-A0A963V928-F1
#
_cell.length_a   1.000
_cell.length_b   1.000
_cell.length_c   1.000
_cell.angle_alpha   90.00
_cell.angle_beta   90.00
_cell.angle_gamma   90.00
#
_symmetry.space_group_name_H-M   'P 1'
#
loop_
_entity.id
_entity.type
_entity.pdbx_description
1 polymer ?
#
loop_
_entity_poly.entity_id
_entity_poly.type
_entity_poly.pdbx_seq_one_letter_code
_entity_poly.pdbx_strand_id
1 'polypeptide(L)'
;KDRAALRDDLFRRVPGLRDMRRERAEDARAFIDAVRADPFDPEAAEAVLTRQLGRAAERLDDGRELFLARLSAMSAAERQDYADRLEHELKRGRD
;
A
#
# COMPACT_ATOMS: atom_id res chain seq x y z
N LYS A 1 13.20 -6.83 -9.05
CA LYS A 1 13.14 -5.57 -9.86
C LYS A 1 11.77 -5.43 -10.51
N ASP A 2 11.00 -6.52 -10.63
CA ASP A 2 9.69 -6.53 -11.26
C ASP A 2 8.57 -6.27 -10.24
N ARG A 3 8.71 -6.68 -8.96
CA ARG A 3 7.77 -6.24 -7.90
C ARG A 3 7.68 -4.74 -7.80
N ALA A 4 8.84 -4.06 -7.86
CA ALA A 4 8.91 -2.61 -7.88
C ALA A 4 8.18 -2.09 -9.13
N ALA A 5 8.48 -2.61 -10.33
CA ALA A 5 7.86 -2.17 -11.58
C ALA A 5 6.35 -2.43 -11.66
N LEU A 6 5.85 -3.56 -11.17
CA LEU A 6 4.41 -3.86 -11.05
C LEU A 6 3.74 -2.95 -10.03
N ARG A 7 4.37 -2.73 -8.88
CA ARG A 7 3.89 -1.75 -7.90
C ARG A 7 3.87 -0.36 -8.51
N ASP A 8 4.92 0.01 -9.22
CA ASP A 8 5.11 1.33 -9.80
C ASP A 8 4.15 1.55 -10.97
N ASP A 9 3.89 0.55 -11.81
CA ASP A 9 2.94 0.64 -12.92
C ASP A 9 1.49 0.65 -12.43
N LEU A 10 1.18 -0.14 -11.38
CA LEU A 10 -0.09 -0.10 -10.67
C LEU A 10 -0.28 1.28 -10.01
N PHE A 11 0.72 1.77 -9.27
CA PHE A 11 0.67 3.05 -8.59
C PHE A 11 0.65 4.25 -9.56
N ARG A 12 1.40 4.20 -10.66
CA ARG A 12 1.47 5.29 -11.65
C ARG A 12 0.19 5.43 -12.47
N ARG A 13 -0.61 4.35 -12.57
CA ARG A 13 -1.92 4.34 -13.23
C ARG A 13 -3.09 4.61 -12.29
N VAL A 14 -2.88 4.55 -10.97
CA VAL A 14 -3.92 4.85 -9.97
C VAL A 14 -3.99 6.37 -9.75
N PRO A 15 -5.09 7.03 -10.13
CA PRO A 15 -5.38 8.40 -9.69
C PRO A 15 -5.36 8.42 -8.15
N GLY A 16 -4.62 9.36 -7.56
CA GLY A 16 -4.56 9.49 -6.08
C GLY A 16 -3.17 9.32 -5.46
N LEU A 17 -2.10 9.01 -6.21
CA LEU A 17 -0.74 8.93 -5.64
C LEU A 17 -0.25 10.23 -4.99
N ARG A 18 -0.61 11.38 -5.57
CA ARG A 18 -0.29 12.69 -5.00
C ARG A 18 -1.08 12.92 -3.71
N ASP A 19 -2.35 12.52 -3.70
CA ASP A 19 -3.21 12.56 -2.52
C ASP A 19 -2.68 11.65 -1.42
N MET A 20 -2.24 10.43 -1.75
CA MET A 20 -1.59 9.51 -0.80
C MET A 20 -0.36 10.13 -0.13
N ARG A 21 0.50 10.81 -0.89
CA ARG A 21 1.70 11.45 -0.32
C ARG A 21 1.33 12.60 0.60
N ARG A 22 0.34 13.41 0.19
CA ARG A 22 -0.16 14.52 1.01
C ARG A 22 -0.79 14.00 2.30
N GLU A 23 -1.69 13.04 2.22
CA GLU A 23 -2.34 12.43 3.38
C GLU A 23 -1.35 11.82 4.37
N ARG A 24 -0.30 11.13 3.88
CA ARG A 24 0.77 10.61 4.74
C ARG A 24 1.54 11.71 5.46
N ALA A 25 1.81 12.82 4.77
CA ALA A 25 2.51 13.95 5.37
C ALA A 25 1.63 14.66 6.42
N GLU A 26 0.34 14.81 6.14
CA GLU A 26 -0.65 15.35 7.07
C GLU A 26 -0.80 14.47 8.32
N ASP A 27 -0.88 13.15 8.14
CA ASP A 27 -0.94 12.20 9.27
C ASP A 27 0.31 12.22 10.13
N ALA A 28 1.49 12.25 9.49
CA ALA A 28 2.75 12.33 10.22
C ALA A 28 2.85 13.62 11.02
N ARG A 29 2.41 14.75 10.46
CA ARG A 29 2.35 16.04 11.17
C ARG A 29 1.41 15.95 12.38
N ALA A 30 0.18 15.47 12.18
CA ALA A 30 -0.80 15.35 13.24
C ALA A 30 -0.33 14.42 14.38
N PHE A 31 0.35 13.31 14.05
CA PHE A 31 0.91 12.41 15.05
C PHE A 31 2.06 13.07 15.82
N ILE A 32 2.96 13.78 15.13
CA ILE A 32 4.06 14.53 15.77
C ILE A 32 3.51 15.57 16.73
N ASP A 33 2.45 16.29 16.34
CA ASP A 33 1.84 17.32 17.17
C ASP A 33 1.17 16.71 18.41
N ALA A 34 0.46 15.59 18.25
CA ALA A 34 -0.14 14.86 19.38
C ALA A 34 0.91 14.34 20.38
N VAL A 35 2.04 13.81 19.89
CA VAL A 35 3.15 13.33 20.74
C VAL A 35 3.85 14.47 21.48
N ARG A 36 3.85 15.68 20.91
CA ARG A 36 4.48 16.87 21.51
C ARG A 36 3.56 17.65 22.44
N ALA A 37 2.28 17.31 22.52
CA ALA A 37 1.33 17.97 23.39
C ALA A 37 1.75 17.83 24.87
N ASP A 38 1.56 18.91 25.63
CA ASP A 38 1.77 18.93 27.08
C ASP A 38 0.53 19.57 27.76
N PRO A 39 -0.26 18.79 28.52
CA PRO A 39 -0.06 17.36 28.79
C PRO A 39 -0.27 16.50 27.54
N PHE A 40 0.39 15.33 27.51
CA PHE A 40 0.23 14.37 26.42
C PHE A 40 -1.24 13.93 26.30
N ASP A 41 -1.75 13.95 25.07
CA ASP A 41 -3.10 13.50 24.71
C ASP A 41 -3.04 12.13 24.00
N PRO A 42 -3.26 11.02 24.71
CA PRO A 42 -3.25 9.69 24.11
C PRO A 42 -4.41 9.47 23.12
N GLU A 43 -5.56 10.12 23.32
CA GLU A 43 -6.73 9.96 22.45
C GLU A 43 -6.48 10.61 21.08
N ALA A 44 -5.83 11.79 21.08
CA ALA A 44 -5.41 12.45 19.84
C ALA A 44 -4.41 11.59 19.04
N ALA A 45 -3.45 10.97 19.73
CA ALA A 45 -2.49 10.05 19.08
C ALA A 45 -3.18 8.81 18.51
N GLU A 46 -4.09 8.19 19.28
CA GLU A 46 -4.87 7.02 18.85
C GLU A 46 -5.77 7.33 17.64
N ALA A 47 -6.41 8.50 17.61
CA ALA A 47 -7.25 8.92 16.49
C ALA A 47 -6.46 9.00 15.17
N VAL A 48 -5.21 9.50 15.22
CA VAL A 48 -4.34 9.56 14.05
C VAL A 48 -3.95 8.15 13.58
N LEU A 49 -3.59 7.25 14.50
CA LEU A 49 -3.22 5.87 14.17
C LEU A 49 -4.40 5.10 13.58
N THR A 50 -5.60 5.24 14.17
CA THR A 50 -6.83 4.60 13.69
C THR A 50 -7.18 5.05 12.27
N ARG A 51 -7.07 6.35 12.00
CA ARG A 51 -7.29 6.90 10.65
C ARG A 51 -6.29 6.38 9.62
N GLN A 52 -5.01 6.23 10.01
CA GLN A 52 -3.99 5.62 9.13
C GLN A 52 -4.32 4.16 8.82
N LEU A 53 -4.73 3.38 9.83
CA LEU A 53 -5.11 1.98 9.67
C LEU A 53 -6.34 1.80 8.77
N GLY A 54 -7.39 2.61 8.98
CA GLY A 54 -8.61 2.56 8.16
C GLY A 54 -8.31 2.76 6.67
N ARG A 55 -7.55 3.81 6.32
CA ARG A 55 -7.14 4.05 4.92
C ARG A 55 -6.23 2.96 4.36
N ALA A 56 -5.38 2.36 5.18
CA ALA A 56 -4.56 1.23 4.73
C ALA A 56 -5.42 0.01 4.41
N ALA A 57 -6.44 -0.27 5.23
CA ALA A 57 -7.37 -1.36 5.03
C ALA A 57 -8.21 -1.17 3.74
N GLU A 58 -8.79 0.01 3.53
CA GLU A 58 -9.55 0.35 2.31
C GLU A 58 -8.70 0.13 1.05
N ARG A 59 -7.46 0.63 1.05
CA ARG A 59 -6.55 0.49 -0.09
C ARG A 59 -6.12 -0.95 -0.34
N LEU A 60 -5.99 -1.76 0.72
CA LEU A 60 -5.70 -3.18 0.57
C LEU A 60 -6.89 -3.91 -0.07
N ASP A 61 -8.11 -3.51 0.29
CA ASP A 61 -9.33 -4.08 -0.27
C ASP A 61 -9.47 -3.73 -1.76
N ASP A 62 -9.35 -2.45 -2.11
CA ASP A 62 -9.35 -1.97 -3.50
C ASP A 62 -8.26 -2.66 -4.34
N GLY A 63 -7.04 -2.75 -3.77
CA GLY A 63 -5.90 -3.39 -4.41
C GLY A 63 -6.12 -4.88 -4.64
N ARG A 64 -6.78 -5.58 -3.70
CA ARG A 64 -7.12 -7.01 -3.82
C ARG A 64 -8.07 -7.23 -4.99
N GLU A 65 -9.13 -6.43 -5.10
CA GLU A 65 -10.11 -6.56 -6.17
C GLU A 65 -9.48 -6.32 -7.54
N LEU A 66 -8.71 -5.24 -7.70
CA LEU A 66 -8.01 -4.95 -8.95
C LEU A 66 -7.00 -6.05 -9.33
N PHE A 67 -6.30 -6.59 -8.34
CA PHE A 67 -5.37 -7.69 -8.55
C PHE A 67 -6.08 -8.96 -9.02
N LEU A 68 -7.20 -9.33 -8.38
CA LEU A 68 -8.02 -10.48 -8.78
C LEU A 68 -8.63 -10.32 -10.17
N ALA A 69 -9.11 -9.12 -10.50
CA ALA A 69 -9.62 -8.81 -11.84
C ALA A 69 -8.55 -9.02 -12.90
N ARG A 70 -7.32 -8.55 -12.64
CA ARG A 70 -6.18 -8.74 -13.54
C ARG A 70 -5.83 -10.22 -13.74
N LEU A 71 -5.77 -11.00 -12.66
CA LEU A 71 -5.48 -12.45 -12.76
C LEU A 71 -6.58 -13.22 -13.52
N SER A 72 -7.83 -12.81 -13.33
CA SER A 72 -8.99 -13.39 -14.01
C SER A 72 -8.97 -13.12 -15.52
N ALA A 73 -8.46 -11.96 -15.94
CA ALA A 73 -8.35 -11.58 -17.34
C ALA A 73 -7.18 -12.25 -18.08
N MET A 74 -6.21 -12.83 -17.37
CA MET A 74 -5.08 -13.55 -17.96
C MET A 74 -5.50 -14.91 -18.54
N SER A 75 -4.83 -15.33 -19.61
CA SER A 75 -4.83 -16.72 -20.05
C SER A 75 -4.11 -17.63 -19.06
N ALA A 76 -4.26 -18.95 -19.23
CA ALA A 76 -3.58 -19.92 -18.39
C ALA A 76 -2.05 -19.81 -18.48
N ALA A 77 -1.50 -19.62 -19.69
CA ALA A 77 -0.07 -19.44 -19.91
C ALA A 77 0.48 -18.19 -19.22
N GLU A 78 -0.21 -17.05 -19.36
CA GLU A 78 0.20 -15.79 -18.71
C GLU A 78 0.20 -15.88 -17.19
N ARG A 79 -0.74 -16.64 -16.60
CA ARG A 79 -0.75 -16.90 -15.16
C ARG A 79 0.42 -17.77 -14.72
N GLN A 80 0.83 -18.76 -15.51
CA GLN A 80 2.01 -19.59 -15.21
C GLN A 80 3.29 -18.74 -15.24
N ASP A 81 3.49 -17.95 -16.30
CA ASP A 81 4.65 -17.04 -16.40
C ASP A 81 4.70 -16.00 -15.27
N TYR A 82 3.53 -15.56 -14.80
CA TYR A 82 3.43 -14.69 -13.62
C TYR A 82 3.85 -15.41 -12.33
N ALA A 83 3.40 -16.65 -12.12
CA ALA A 83 3.77 -17.46 -10.97
C ALA A 83 5.27 -17.75 -10.94
N ASP A 84 5.87 -18.12 -12.07
CA ASP A 84 7.30 -18.43 -12.18
C ASP A 84 8.18 -17.22 -11.81
N ARG A 85 7.78 -16.02 -12.27
CA ARG A 85 8.45 -14.76 -11.89
C ARG A 85 8.35 -14.49 -10.39
N LEU A 86 7.17 -14.70 -9.79
CA LEU A 86 6.98 -14.53 -8.35
C LEU A 86 7.88 -15.49 -7.56
N GLU A 87 7.94 -16.76 -7.95
CA GLU A 87 8.81 -17.73 -7.30
C GLU A 87 10.29 -17.34 -7.39
N HIS A 88 10.73 -16.88 -8.57
CA HIS A 88 12.11 -16.44 -8.76
C HIS A 88 12.45 -15.21 -7.89
N GLU A 89 11.54 -14.23 -7.77
CA GLU A 89 11.76 -13.09 -6.88
C GLU A 89 11.78 -13.48 -5.39
N LEU A 90 10.95 -14.44 -4.96
CA LEU A 90 10.98 -14.96 -3.59
C LEU A 90 12.30 -15.67 -3.27
N LYS A 91 12.87 -16.40 -4.23
CA LYS A 91 14.17 -17.06 -4.09
C LYS A 91 15.31 -16.04 -3.97
N ARG A 92 15.29 -14.95 -4.75
CA ARG A 92 16.33 -13.89 -4.71
C ARG A 92 16.30 -12.99 -3.47
N GLY A 93 15.20 -12.96 -2.72
CA GLY A 93 15.10 -12.17 -1.49
C GLY A 93 15.55 -12.92 -0.23
N ARG A 94 15.97 -14.18 -0.37
CA ARG A 94 16.40 -15.07 0.73
C ARG A 94 17.94 -15.18 0.83
N ASP A 95 18.66 -14.59 -0.13
CA ASP A 95 20.12 -14.41 -0.12
C ASP A 95 20.47 -12.96 0.30
#